data_AF-A0A957WPM2-F1
#
_entry.id   AF-A0A957WPM2-F1
#
_cell.length_a   1.000
_cell.length_b   1.000
_cell.length_c   1.000
_cell.angle_alpha   90.00
_cell.angle_beta   90.00
_cell.angle_gamma   90.00
#
_symmetry.space_group_name_H-M   'P 1'
#
loop_
_entity.id
_entity.type
_entity.pdbx_description
1 polymer ?
#
loop_
_entity_poly.entity_id
_entity_poly.type
_entity_poly.pdbx_seq_one_letter_code
_entity_poly.pdbx_strand_id
1 'polypeptide(L)'
;DEPVTKTTKILLVLPYEHQLSVKRRRTRQDIELHAIASCDQCYMCTDYCPRHAQGHAIQPHKLILLLASGVAVTDAQMAGALLCCECRTCNYACPVHLSPGDIALTIKRDLVKARADNPYHRQTEVDPYRDYRRVPMNRLISRLDLARYDVPAALTPVAAAFDRVTINLKQHIGAPCQPTVAVGDRVTVGDVIGRTPEQALGVPVHASINGVVRQVTAAHIVIEANERG
;
A
#
# COMPACT_ATOMS: atom_id res chain seq x y z
N ASP A 1 -1.96 9.76 17.80
CA ASP A 1 -1.06 10.44 16.84
C ASP A 1 -0.16 9.43 16.15
N GLU A 2 -0.53 8.98 14.94
CA GLU A 2 0.33 8.13 14.12
C GLU A 2 1.16 9.03 13.17
N PRO A 3 2.50 8.92 13.14
CA PRO A 3 3.33 9.82 12.35
C PRO A 3 3.24 9.51 10.85
N VAL A 4 3.31 10.55 10.03
CA VAL A 4 3.53 10.40 8.58
C VAL A 4 4.92 9.78 8.37
N THR A 5 4.96 8.66 7.66
CA THR A 5 6.19 7.91 7.38
C THR A 5 6.68 8.16 5.95
N LYS A 6 7.94 7.83 5.64
CA LYS A 6 8.47 7.89 4.25
C LYS A 6 7.69 7.02 3.25
N THR A 7 6.96 6.01 3.74
CA THR A 7 6.10 5.17 2.89
C THR A 7 4.71 5.79 2.68
N THR A 8 4.37 6.85 3.41
CA THR A 8 3.16 7.64 3.21
C THR A 8 3.37 8.59 2.04
N LYS A 9 2.92 8.18 0.84
CA LYS A 9 3.13 8.97 -0.38
C LYS A 9 2.05 10.01 -0.62
N ILE A 10 0.78 9.66 -0.33
CA ILE A 10 -0.39 10.47 -0.66
C ILE A 10 -1.44 10.26 0.43
N LEU A 11 -2.02 11.36 0.92
CA LEU A 11 -3.23 11.35 1.74
C LEU A 11 -4.37 11.91 0.90
N LEU A 12 -5.35 11.06 0.56
CA LEU A 12 -6.57 11.47 -0.12
C LEU A 12 -7.67 11.64 0.91
N VAL A 13 -8.10 12.88 1.14
CA VAL A 13 -9.18 13.20 2.07
C VAL A 13 -10.50 13.26 1.30
N LEU A 14 -11.39 12.32 1.61
CA LEU A 14 -12.73 12.23 1.02
C LEU A 14 -13.78 12.33 2.12
N PRO A 15 -14.99 12.85 1.85
CA PRO A 15 -16.09 12.82 2.80
C PRO A 15 -16.30 11.43 3.39
N TYR A 16 -16.72 11.37 4.66
CA TYR A 16 -16.91 10.10 5.36
C TYR A 16 -17.89 9.18 4.60
N GLU A 17 -18.93 9.75 3.99
CA GLU A 17 -19.94 9.01 3.20
C GLU A 17 -19.56 8.80 1.72
N HIS A 18 -18.39 9.25 1.28
CA HIS A 18 -17.96 9.02 -0.09
C HIS A 18 -17.80 7.51 -0.36
N GLN A 19 -18.23 7.04 -1.54
CA GLN A 19 -18.28 5.60 -1.85
C GLN A 19 -16.95 4.86 -1.62
N LEU A 20 -15.81 5.50 -1.90
CA LEU A 20 -14.48 4.94 -1.66
C LEU A 20 -14.17 4.81 -0.17
N SER A 21 -14.61 5.78 0.63
CA SER A 21 -14.46 5.79 2.09
C SER A 21 -15.26 4.65 2.71
N VAL A 22 -16.53 4.49 2.30
CA VAL A 22 -17.40 3.37 2.69
C VAL A 22 -16.79 2.03 2.30
N LYS A 23 -16.38 1.86 1.03
CA LYS A 23 -15.76 0.62 0.54
C LYS A 23 -14.50 0.24 1.33
N ARG A 24 -13.67 1.23 1.70
CA ARG A 24 -12.45 1.01 2.49
C ARG A 24 -12.70 0.60 3.94
N ARG A 25 -13.86 0.92 4.49
CA ARG A 25 -14.27 0.53 5.85
C ARG A 25 -14.98 -0.82 5.93
N ARG A 26 -15.32 -1.44 4.79
CA ARG A 26 -15.92 -2.78 4.78
C ARG A 26 -15.00 -3.79 5.45
N THR A 27 -15.58 -4.71 6.22
CA THR A 27 -14.81 -5.78 6.83
C THR A 27 -14.40 -6.80 5.76
N ARG A 28 -13.34 -7.55 6.07
CA ARG A 28 -12.93 -8.69 5.24
C ARG A 28 -14.10 -9.67 5.04
N GLN A 29 -14.79 -10.01 6.12
CA GLN A 29 -15.91 -10.94 6.09
C GLN A 29 -17.02 -10.48 5.14
N ASP A 30 -17.40 -9.19 5.17
CA ASP A 30 -18.42 -8.65 4.27
C ASP A 30 -18.01 -8.71 2.80
N ILE A 31 -16.72 -8.51 2.52
CA ILE A 31 -16.19 -8.58 1.15
C ILE A 31 -16.20 -10.03 0.66
N GLU A 32 -15.76 -10.97 1.50
CA GLU A 32 -15.67 -12.39 1.17
C GLU A 32 -17.05 -13.01 1.00
N LEU A 33 -17.99 -12.80 1.93
CA LEU A 33 -19.36 -13.32 1.85
C LEU A 33 -20.08 -12.83 0.59
N HIS A 34 -19.95 -11.53 0.27
CA HIS A 34 -20.54 -10.97 -0.95
C HIS A 34 -19.95 -11.63 -2.21
N ALA A 35 -18.64 -11.86 -2.25
CA ALA A 35 -18.01 -12.51 -3.39
C ALA A 35 -18.39 -13.99 -3.54
N ILE A 36 -18.47 -14.72 -2.44
CA ILE A 36 -18.88 -16.14 -2.44
C ILE A 36 -20.33 -16.28 -2.93
N ALA A 37 -21.23 -15.39 -2.49
CA ALA A 37 -22.64 -15.47 -2.81
C ALA A 37 -22.99 -15.00 -4.24
N SER A 38 -22.20 -14.10 -4.84
CA SER A 38 -22.62 -13.37 -6.04
C SER A 38 -21.68 -13.47 -7.24
N CYS A 39 -20.51 -14.10 -7.11
CA CYS A 39 -19.59 -14.24 -8.24
C CYS A 39 -20.18 -15.10 -9.36
N ASP A 40 -20.28 -14.53 -10.56
CA ASP A 40 -20.78 -15.18 -11.78
C ASP A 40 -19.67 -15.88 -12.60
N GLN A 41 -18.42 -15.82 -12.13
CA GLN A 41 -17.25 -16.37 -12.79
C GLN A 41 -17.11 -15.90 -14.26
N CYS A 42 -17.42 -14.64 -14.57
CA CYS A 42 -17.31 -14.08 -15.92
C CYS A 42 -15.88 -13.74 -16.42
N TYR A 43 -14.83 -13.99 -15.61
CA TYR A 43 -13.41 -13.73 -15.92
C TYR A 43 -13.00 -12.26 -16.13
N MET A 44 -13.92 -11.29 -16.19
CA MET A 44 -13.63 -9.86 -16.40
C MET A 44 -12.56 -9.29 -15.44
N CYS A 45 -12.57 -9.71 -14.17
CA CYS A 45 -11.58 -9.28 -13.18
C CYS A 45 -10.15 -9.74 -13.51
N THR A 46 -10.00 -10.79 -14.32
CA THR A 46 -8.71 -11.34 -14.79
C THR A 46 -8.28 -10.70 -16.07
N ASP A 47 -9.19 -10.53 -17.03
CA ASP A 47 -8.91 -9.84 -18.29
C ASP A 47 -8.43 -8.41 -18.06
N TYR A 48 -9.00 -7.70 -17.09
CA TYR A 48 -8.61 -6.34 -16.72
C TYR A 48 -7.45 -6.28 -15.71
N CYS A 49 -6.90 -7.43 -15.28
CA CYS A 49 -5.76 -7.41 -14.35
C CYS A 49 -4.47 -7.03 -15.11
N PRO A 50 -3.79 -5.93 -14.76
CA PRO A 50 -2.60 -5.49 -15.49
C PRO A 50 -1.42 -6.46 -15.33
N ARG A 51 -1.39 -7.25 -14.25
CA ARG A 51 -0.37 -8.29 -14.04
C ARG A 51 -0.66 -9.52 -14.87
N HIS A 52 -1.93 -9.94 -14.97
CA HIS A 52 -2.34 -11.01 -15.86
C HIS A 52 -2.02 -10.67 -17.32
N ALA A 53 -2.35 -9.45 -17.75
CA ALA A 53 -2.03 -8.95 -19.09
C ALA A 53 -0.51 -8.83 -19.37
N GLN A 54 0.34 -8.89 -18.34
CA GLN A 54 1.81 -8.98 -18.46
C GLN A 54 2.32 -10.43 -18.44
N GLY A 55 1.44 -11.44 -18.46
CA GLY A 55 1.77 -12.88 -18.46
C GLY A 55 1.93 -13.51 -17.08
N HIS A 56 1.68 -12.75 -16.01
CA HIS A 56 1.72 -13.30 -14.65
C HIS A 56 0.52 -14.20 -14.38
N ALA A 57 0.74 -15.27 -13.60
CA ALA A 57 -0.25 -16.31 -13.32
C ALA A 57 -1.42 -15.88 -12.39
N ILE A 58 -1.53 -14.60 -12.04
CA ILE A 58 -2.62 -14.11 -11.21
C ILE A 58 -3.94 -14.17 -11.98
N GLN A 59 -4.95 -14.76 -11.36
CA GLN A 59 -6.30 -14.89 -11.89
C GLN A 59 -7.32 -14.58 -10.77
N PRO A 60 -7.75 -13.30 -10.62
CA PRO A 60 -8.63 -12.92 -9.52
C PRO A 60 -9.96 -13.69 -9.43
N HIS A 61 -10.53 -14.12 -10.57
CA HIS A 61 -11.76 -14.93 -10.56
C HIS A 61 -11.52 -16.29 -9.87
N LYS A 62 -10.36 -16.91 -10.16
CA LYS A 62 -9.95 -18.19 -9.59
C LYS A 62 -9.69 -18.08 -8.09
N LEU A 63 -9.10 -16.97 -7.62
CA LEU A 63 -8.93 -16.73 -6.18
C LEU A 63 -10.29 -16.68 -5.46
N ILE A 64 -11.30 -16.05 -6.05
CA ILE A 64 -12.67 -16.05 -5.51
C ILE A 64 -13.28 -17.46 -5.54
N LEU A 65 -13.09 -18.20 -6.64
CA LEU A 65 -13.56 -19.59 -6.75
C LEU A 65 -12.96 -20.49 -5.66
N LEU A 66 -11.64 -20.43 -5.46
CA LEU A 66 -10.94 -21.21 -4.44
C LEU A 66 -11.44 -20.86 -3.03
N LEU A 67 -11.64 -19.57 -2.76
CA LEU A 67 -12.20 -19.08 -1.50
C LEU A 67 -13.62 -19.64 -1.28
N ALA A 68 -14.48 -19.58 -2.30
CA ALA A 68 -15.85 -20.09 -2.23
C ALA A 68 -15.91 -21.61 -2.04
N SER A 69 -14.93 -22.34 -2.60
CA SER A 69 -14.78 -23.79 -2.42
C SER A 69 -14.17 -24.20 -1.07
N GLY A 70 -13.88 -23.25 -0.18
CA GLY A 70 -13.31 -23.53 1.14
C GLY A 70 -11.85 -23.95 1.13
N VAL A 71 -11.10 -23.65 0.06
CA VAL A 71 -9.66 -23.93 -0.01
C VAL A 71 -8.93 -23.07 1.02
N ALA A 72 -8.04 -23.70 1.79
CA ALA A 72 -7.26 -23.02 2.80
C ALA A 72 -6.40 -21.90 2.18
N VAL A 73 -6.32 -20.74 2.85
CA VAL A 73 -5.59 -19.57 2.34
C VAL A 73 -4.08 -19.82 2.17
N THR A 74 -3.53 -20.80 2.89
CA THR A 74 -2.13 -21.23 2.81
C THR A 74 -1.86 -22.28 1.73
N ASP A 75 -2.90 -22.74 1.03
CA ASP A 75 -2.74 -23.71 -0.05
C ASP A 75 -1.96 -23.11 -1.23
N ALA A 76 -1.14 -23.94 -1.88
CA ALA A 76 -0.33 -23.52 -3.02
C ALA A 76 -1.17 -22.94 -4.18
N GLN A 77 -2.44 -23.34 -4.31
CA GLN A 77 -3.38 -22.81 -5.31
C GLN A 77 -3.68 -21.31 -5.11
N MET A 78 -3.51 -20.79 -3.89
CA MET A 78 -3.69 -19.37 -3.57
C MET A 78 -2.48 -18.50 -3.93
N ALA A 79 -1.33 -19.11 -4.26
CA ALA A 79 -0.06 -18.41 -4.46
C ALA A 79 -0.12 -17.31 -5.54
N GLY A 80 -1.06 -17.41 -6.49
CA GLY A 80 -1.30 -16.36 -7.49
C GLY A 80 -1.59 -14.98 -6.89
N ALA A 81 -2.09 -14.92 -5.65
CA ALA A 81 -2.32 -13.67 -4.92
C ALA A 81 -1.01 -12.90 -4.62
N LEU A 82 0.13 -13.59 -4.46
CA LEU A 82 1.44 -12.96 -4.23
C LEU A 82 1.88 -12.04 -5.37
N LEU A 83 1.35 -12.29 -6.58
CA LEU A 83 1.63 -11.50 -7.78
C LEU A 83 0.79 -10.22 -7.88
N CYS A 84 -0.15 -10.00 -6.95
CA CYS A 84 -1.02 -8.83 -6.93
C CYS A 84 -0.23 -7.54 -6.70
N CYS A 85 -0.40 -6.58 -7.61
CA CYS A 85 0.18 -5.24 -7.54
C CYS A 85 -0.73 -4.19 -6.89
N GLU A 86 -1.86 -4.61 -6.32
CA GLU A 86 -2.73 -3.77 -5.48
C GLU A 86 -3.40 -2.59 -6.21
N CYS A 87 -3.42 -2.62 -7.55
CA CYS A 87 -4.04 -1.60 -8.41
C CYS A 87 -5.57 -1.53 -8.33
N ARG A 88 -6.24 -2.62 -7.92
CA ARG A 88 -7.71 -2.75 -7.82
C ARG A 88 -8.49 -2.51 -9.12
N THR A 89 -7.85 -2.59 -10.29
CA THR A 89 -8.54 -2.51 -11.60
C THR A 89 -9.64 -3.56 -11.74
N CYS A 90 -9.46 -4.73 -11.14
CA CYS A 90 -10.46 -5.80 -11.09
C CYS A 90 -11.74 -5.43 -10.31
N ASN A 91 -11.68 -4.50 -9.35
CA ASN A 91 -12.88 -3.98 -8.66
C ASN A 91 -13.71 -3.09 -9.59
N TYR A 92 -13.05 -2.34 -10.48
CA TYR A 92 -13.72 -1.55 -11.51
C TYR A 92 -14.43 -2.47 -12.50
N ALA A 93 -13.75 -3.53 -12.96
CA ALA A 93 -14.19 -4.41 -14.04
C ALA A 93 -15.33 -5.36 -13.65
N CYS A 94 -15.54 -5.64 -12.36
CA CYS A 94 -16.56 -6.61 -11.94
C CYS A 94 -17.98 -6.11 -12.26
N PRO A 95 -18.77 -6.85 -13.06
CA PRO A 95 -20.13 -6.44 -13.44
C PRO A 95 -21.10 -6.54 -12.27
N VAL A 96 -20.87 -7.48 -11.36
CA VAL A 96 -21.67 -7.70 -10.13
C VAL A 96 -21.08 -6.98 -8.91
N HIS A 97 -20.24 -5.96 -9.12
CA HIS A 97 -19.75 -5.05 -8.08
C HIS A 97 -19.02 -5.69 -6.87
N LEU A 98 -18.32 -6.79 -7.11
CA LEU A 98 -17.43 -7.40 -6.11
C LEU A 98 -16.12 -6.61 -5.95
N SER A 99 -15.30 -7.03 -4.98
CA SER A 99 -13.97 -6.45 -4.73
C SER A 99 -12.83 -7.48 -4.89
N PRO A 100 -12.60 -8.05 -6.09
CA PRO A 100 -11.59 -9.08 -6.31
C PRO A 100 -10.17 -8.65 -5.93
N GLY A 101 -9.86 -7.36 -6.09
CA GLY A 101 -8.55 -6.80 -5.75
C GLY A 101 -8.30 -6.75 -4.25
N ASP A 102 -9.35 -6.51 -3.46
CA ASP A 102 -9.24 -6.54 -2.00
C ASP A 102 -9.17 -7.98 -1.49
N ILE A 103 -9.87 -8.93 -2.12
CA ILE A 103 -9.73 -10.37 -1.83
C ILE A 103 -8.32 -10.87 -2.15
N ALA A 104 -7.77 -10.54 -3.32
CA ALA A 104 -6.40 -10.89 -3.65
C ALA A 104 -5.40 -10.29 -2.63
N LEU A 105 -5.67 -9.08 -2.12
CA LEU A 105 -4.83 -8.44 -1.12
C LEU A 105 -4.93 -9.11 0.26
N THR A 106 -6.12 -9.53 0.71
CA THR A 106 -6.26 -10.24 1.98
C THR A 106 -5.56 -11.59 1.93
N ILE A 107 -5.75 -12.37 0.85
CA ILE A 107 -5.05 -13.64 0.63
C ILE A 107 -3.54 -13.42 0.59
N LYS A 108 -3.06 -12.42 -0.17
CA LYS A 108 -1.62 -12.07 -0.22
C LYS A 108 -1.06 -11.78 1.18
N ARG A 109 -1.78 -11.02 2.00
CA ARG A 109 -1.36 -10.70 3.37
C ARG A 109 -1.27 -11.95 4.24
N ASP A 110 -2.22 -12.88 4.11
CA ASP A 110 -2.19 -14.13 4.86
C ASP A 110 -1.03 -15.02 4.43
N LEU A 111 -0.78 -15.16 3.12
CA LEU A 111 0.36 -15.89 2.59
C LEU A 111 1.69 -15.31 3.07
N VAL A 112 1.84 -13.97 3.06
CA VAL A 112 3.03 -13.30 3.58
C VAL A 112 3.21 -13.53 5.09
N LYS A 113 2.13 -13.46 5.87
CA LYS A 113 2.16 -13.76 7.32
C LYS A 113 2.56 -15.22 7.58
N ALA A 114 2.07 -16.14 6.77
CA ALA A 114 2.43 -17.55 6.80
C ALA A 114 3.82 -17.84 6.24
N ARG A 115 4.52 -16.84 5.69
CA ARG A 115 5.82 -16.98 5.01
C ARG A 115 5.77 -18.00 3.86
N ALA A 116 4.64 -18.04 3.15
CA ALA A 116 4.48 -18.91 1.99
C ALA A 116 5.43 -18.47 0.87
N ASP A 117 6.06 -19.46 0.23
CA ASP A 117 6.95 -19.22 -0.91
C ASP A 117 6.16 -18.77 -2.14
N ASN A 118 6.79 -17.91 -2.94
CA ASN A 118 6.26 -17.52 -4.24
C ASN A 118 6.81 -18.48 -5.31
N PRO A 119 6.00 -19.40 -5.88
CA PRO A 119 6.49 -20.37 -6.84
C PRO A 119 6.75 -19.78 -8.24
N TYR A 120 6.41 -18.51 -8.48
CA TYR A 120 6.47 -17.89 -9.81
C TYR A 120 7.76 -17.10 -10.02
N HIS A 121 8.75 -17.74 -10.64
CA HIS A 121 10.05 -17.14 -11.00
C HIS A 121 10.30 -17.06 -12.52
N ARG A 122 9.30 -17.41 -13.34
CA ARG A 122 9.44 -17.44 -14.80
C ARG A 122 9.45 -16.05 -15.43
N GLN A 123 10.10 -15.96 -16.59
CA GLN A 123 9.89 -14.85 -17.51
C GLN A 123 8.45 -14.88 -18.02
N THR A 124 7.84 -13.71 -18.18
CA THR A 124 6.46 -13.58 -18.63
C THR A 124 6.39 -12.97 -20.01
N GLU A 125 5.34 -13.34 -20.75
CA GLU A 125 5.02 -12.80 -22.06
C GLU A 125 3.79 -11.92 -21.96
N VAL A 126 3.82 -10.76 -22.62
CA VAL A 126 2.72 -9.81 -22.60
C VAL A 126 1.58 -10.33 -23.48
N ASP A 127 0.35 -10.27 -22.97
CA ASP A 127 -0.84 -10.64 -23.74
C ASP A 127 -0.99 -9.67 -24.93
N PRO A 128 -1.12 -10.17 -26.17
CA PRO A 128 -1.30 -9.33 -27.37
C PRO A 128 -2.48 -8.35 -27.27
N TYR A 129 -3.49 -8.67 -26.47
CA TYR A 129 -4.70 -7.87 -26.29
C TYR A 129 -4.63 -6.90 -25.10
N ARG A 130 -3.49 -6.81 -24.41
CA ARG A 130 -3.30 -5.94 -23.22
C ARG A 130 -3.82 -4.52 -23.44
N ASP A 131 -3.56 -3.95 -24.62
CA ASP A 131 -3.89 -2.56 -24.90
C ASP A 131 -5.39 -2.33 -25.13
N TYR A 132 -6.12 -3.34 -25.57
CA TYR A 132 -7.58 -3.31 -25.72
C TYR A 132 -8.33 -3.52 -24.41
N ARG A 133 -7.66 -4.02 -23.36
CA ARG A 133 -8.24 -4.28 -22.03
C ARG A 133 -7.89 -3.23 -20.98
N ARG A 134 -7.29 -2.10 -21.39
CA ARG A 134 -6.97 -0.99 -20.48
C ARG A 134 -8.26 -0.29 -20.04
N VAL A 135 -8.29 0.15 -18.79
CA VAL A 135 -9.41 0.98 -18.29
C VAL A 135 -9.21 2.42 -18.75
N PRO A 136 -10.18 3.04 -19.46
CA PRO A 136 -10.13 4.45 -19.77
C PRO A 136 -10.16 5.31 -18.50
N MET A 137 -9.19 6.20 -18.34
CA MET A 137 -9.03 6.99 -17.10
C MET A 137 -10.26 7.87 -16.80
N ASN A 138 -10.85 8.49 -17.82
CA ASN A 138 -12.07 9.29 -17.67
C ASN A 138 -13.25 8.46 -17.12
N ARG A 139 -13.43 7.23 -17.61
CA ARG A 139 -14.47 6.31 -17.11
C ARG A 139 -14.17 5.85 -15.69
N LEU A 140 -12.90 5.61 -15.35
CA LEU A 140 -12.50 5.27 -13.99
C LEU A 140 -12.82 6.42 -13.02
N ILE A 141 -12.39 7.64 -13.34
CA ILE A 141 -12.64 8.84 -12.54
C ILE A 141 -14.13 9.03 -12.29
N SER A 142 -14.95 8.93 -13.35
CA SER A 142 -16.41 9.03 -13.24
C SER A 142 -17.01 7.93 -12.35
N ARG A 143 -16.65 6.66 -12.58
CA ARG A 143 -17.19 5.53 -11.79
C ARG A 143 -16.79 5.58 -10.32
N LEU A 144 -15.63 6.17 -10.00
CA LEU A 144 -15.17 6.35 -8.63
C LEU A 144 -15.73 7.60 -7.94
N ASP A 145 -16.60 8.37 -8.62
CA ASP A 145 -17.13 9.67 -8.16
C ASP A 145 -16.03 10.70 -7.83
N LEU A 146 -14.94 10.65 -8.62
CA LEU A 146 -13.78 11.51 -8.42
C LEU A 146 -13.74 12.73 -9.34
N ALA A 147 -14.70 12.88 -10.26
CA ALA A 147 -14.67 13.93 -11.28
C ALA A 147 -14.56 15.35 -10.69
N ARG A 148 -15.24 15.62 -9.56
CA ARG A 148 -15.16 16.92 -8.86
C ARG A 148 -13.79 17.22 -8.24
N TYR A 149 -12.96 16.19 -8.06
CA TYR A 149 -11.61 16.29 -7.48
C TYR A 149 -10.52 16.28 -8.56
N ASP A 150 -10.87 16.03 -9.82
CA ASP A 150 -9.95 16.05 -10.97
C ASP A 150 -9.71 17.49 -11.43
N VAL A 151 -9.02 18.25 -10.57
CA VAL A 151 -8.65 19.64 -10.78
C VAL A 151 -7.13 19.80 -10.70
N PRO A 152 -6.53 20.84 -11.30
CA PRO A 152 -5.10 21.10 -11.16
C PRO A 152 -4.69 21.17 -9.68
N ALA A 153 -3.84 20.23 -9.26
CA ALA A 153 -3.33 20.13 -7.89
C ALA A 153 -1.98 20.84 -7.75
N ALA A 154 -1.98 22.17 -7.90
CA ALA A 154 -0.76 22.97 -7.77
C ALA A 154 -0.15 22.80 -6.36
N LEU A 155 1.18 22.67 -6.29
CA LEU A 155 1.89 22.60 -5.01
C LEU A 155 1.62 23.88 -4.25
N THR A 156 0.89 23.77 -3.14
CA THR A 156 0.72 24.88 -2.22
C THR A 156 1.86 24.82 -1.20
N PRO A 157 2.81 25.76 -1.20
CA PRO A 157 3.86 25.77 -0.21
C PRO A 157 3.22 25.98 1.16
N VAL A 158 3.41 25.02 2.05
CA VAL A 158 3.00 25.13 3.45
C VAL A 158 4.25 25.45 4.26
N ALA A 159 4.36 26.68 4.75
CA ALA A 159 5.37 27.06 5.73
C ALA A 159 4.96 26.49 7.10
N ALA A 160 5.11 25.19 7.28
CA ALA A 160 4.87 24.54 8.57
C ALA A 160 6.17 24.52 9.38
N ALA A 161 6.20 25.31 10.45
CA ALA A 161 7.15 25.10 11.54
C ALA A 161 6.59 24.02 12.47
N PHE A 162 7.39 23.01 12.78
CA PHE A 162 7.01 21.94 13.70
C PHE A 162 7.80 22.10 14.99
N ASP A 163 7.11 22.33 16.11
CA ASP A 163 7.74 22.48 17.42
C ASP A 163 8.33 21.15 17.93
N ARG A 164 7.78 20.02 17.46
CA ARG A 164 8.21 18.67 17.84
C ARG A 164 8.01 17.71 16.68
N VAL A 165 9.01 16.86 16.42
CA VAL A 165 8.92 15.77 15.43
C VAL A 165 9.31 14.43 16.04
N THR A 166 8.61 13.38 15.63
CA THR A 166 8.94 12.00 15.95
C THR A 166 9.43 11.30 14.68
N ILE A 167 10.71 10.89 14.68
CA ILE A 167 11.36 10.28 13.52
C ILE A 167 11.57 8.79 13.82
N ASN A 168 10.84 7.94 13.11
CA ASN A 168 10.98 6.48 13.23
C ASN A 168 12.34 6.02 12.66
N LEU A 169 12.92 4.99 13.29
CA LEU A 169 14.18 4.39 12.85
C LEU A 169 13.99 3.30 11.78
N LYS A 170 12.75 2.80 11.62
CA LYS A 170 12.33 1.91 10.53
C LYS A 170 11.50 2.69 9.53
N GLN A 171 12.14 3.18 8.46
CA GLN A 171 11.46 3.92 7.38
C GLN A 171 11.72 3.35 5.97
N HIS A 172 12.35 2.18 5.89
CA HIS A 172 12.68 1.52 4.64
C HIS A 172 12.53 -0.01 4.78
N ILE A 173 12.71 -0.72 3.66
CA ILE A 173 12.47 -2.17 3.58
C ILE A 173 13.41 -3.00 4.47
N GLY A 174 14.71 -2.65 4.53
CA GLY A 174 15.68 -3.39 5.36
C GLY A 174 15.69 -2.98 6.84
N ALA A 175 16.61 -3.51 7.65
CA ALA A 175 16.56 -3.49 9.12
C ALA A 175 16.40 -2.07 9.75
N PRO A 176 15.77 -1.92 10.93
CA PRO A 176 15.71 -0.63 11.62
C PRO A 176 17.10 -0.01 11.83
N CYS A 177 17.22 1.30 11.66
CA CYS A 177 18.45 2.03 11.97
C CYS A 177 18.72 2.05 13.48
N GLN A 178 20.00 2.04 13.85
CA GLN A 178 20.47 2.26 15.21
C GLN A 178 20.68 3.76 15.44
N PRO A 179 20.21 4.33 16.56
CA PRO A 179 20.42 5.74 16.87
C PRO A 179 21.91 6.11 16.89
N THR A 180 22.25 7.30 16.38
CA THR A 180 23.60 7.87 16.45
C THR A 180 23.70 9.10 17.34
N VAL A 181 22.61 9.44 18.03
CA VAL A 181 22.48 10.59 18.93
C VAL A 181 21.91 10.15 20.28
N ALA A 182 22.19 10.93 21.31
CA ALA A 182 21.69 10.76 22.67
C ALA A 182 20.71 11.87 23.06
N VAL A 183 19.95 11.65 24.14
CA VAL A 183 19.07 12.69 24.71
C VAL A 183 19.93 13.87 25.17
N GLY A 184 19.55 15.08 24.78
CA GLY A 184 20.27 16.33 25.04
C GLY A 184 21.10 16.84 23.87
N ASP A 185 21.39 15.99 22.87
CA ASP A 185 22.17 16.40 21.70
C ASP A 185 21.45 17.46 20.87
N ARG A 186 22.20 18.45 20.39
CA ARG A 186 21.72 19.43 19.40
C ARG A 186 21.91 18.86 18.01
N VAL A 187 20.88 18.96 17.19
CA VAL A 187 20.89 18.49 15.79
C VAL A 187 20.41 19.58 14.86
N THR A 188 20.93 19.56 13.65
CA THR A 188 20.54 20.42 12.53
C THR A 188 19.89 19.60 11.42
N VAL A 189 19.05 20.25 10.60
CA VAL A 189 18.41 19.60 9.45
C VAL A 189 19.47 18.94 8.58
N GLY A 190 19.30 17.64 8.33
CA GLY A 190 20.24 16.86 7.52
C GLY A 190 21.29 16.09 8.33
N ASP A 191 21.40 16.30 9.65
CA ASP A 191 22.30 15.49 10.48
C ASP A 191 21.84 14.03 10.54
N VAL A 192 22.78 13.09 10.48
CA VAL A 192 22.51 11.66 10.63
C VAL A 192 22.19 11.36 12.09
N ILE A 193 20.94 10.95 12.35
CA ILE A 193 20.45 10.58 13.69
C ILE A 193 20.23 9.08 13.86
N GLY A 194 20.32 8.31 12.76
CA GLY A 194 20.35 6.85 12.81
C GLY A 194 21.05 6.24 11.61
N ARG A 195 21.82 5.18 11.85
CA ARG A 195 22.55 4.43 10.81
C ARG A 195 22.05 3.00 10.72
N THR A 196 22.00 2.47 9.51
CA THR A 196 21.74 1.05 9.30
C THR A 196 22.82 0.20 9.98
N PRO A 197 22.46 -0.95 10.58
CA PRO A 197 23.45 -1.91 11.03
C PRO A 197 24.40 -2.29 9.89
N GLU A 198 25.65 -2.59 10.23
CA GLU A 198 26.65 -2.99 9.26
C GLU A 198 26.16 -4.21 8.46
N GLN A 199 26.40 -4.21 7.15
CA GLN A 199 25.96 -5.25 6.21
C GLN A 199 24.43 -5.45 6.08
N ALA A 200 23.60 -4.63 6.73
CA ALA A 200 22.16 -4.64 6.53
C ALA A 200 21.74 -3.73 5.38
N LEU A 201 20.74 -4.17 4.60
CA LEU A 201 20.09 -3.32 3.61
C LEU A 201 19.42 -2.13 4.32
N GLY A 202 19.63 -0.91 3.83
CA GLY A 202 18.92 0.28 4.33
C GLY A 202 19.62 1.59 4.06
N VAL A 203 19.08 2.66 4.61
CA VAL A 203 19.50 4.04 4.36
C VAL A 203 19.49 4.83 5.67
N PRO A 204 20.49 5.68 5.95
CA PRO A 204 20.52 6.50 7.16
C PRO A 204 19.27 7.39 7.33
N VAL A 205 18.92 7.62 8.59
CA VAL A 205 17.85 8.52 9.01
C VAL A 205 18.46 9.84 9.43
N HIS A 206 17.85 10.94 8.99
CA HIS A 206 18.35 12.30 9.22
C HIS A 206 17.34 13.15 9.98
N ALA A 207 17.82 14.15 10.72
CA ALA A 207 16.98 15.13 11.39
C ALA A 207 16.20 15.99 10.37
N SER A 208 14.90 16.17 10.62
CA SER A 208 14.00 16.96 9.76
C SER A 208 13.79 18.40 10.23
N ILE A 209 14.23 18.72 11.44
CA ILE A 209 14.20 20.07 12.01
C ILE A 209 15.52 20.32 12.78
N ASN A 210 15.86 21.60 12.96
CA ASN A 210 16.87 22.01 13.93
C ASN A 210 16.29 21.87 15.33
N GLY A 211 17.04 21.37 16.31
CA GLY A 211 16.48 21.19 17.64
C GLY A 211 17.38 20.46 18.64
N VAL A 212 16.77 20.02 19.74
CA VAL A 212 17.38 19.16 20.76
C VAL A 212 16.66 17.82 20.78
N VAL A 213 17.44 16.74 20.83
CA VAL A 213 16.93 15.38 21.02
C VAL A 213 16.37 15.25 22.44
N ARG A 214 15.07 14.98 22.56
CA ARG A 214 14.39 14.81 23.84
C ARG A 214 14.18 13.36 24.25
N GLN A 215 14.09 12.48 23.27
CA GLN A 215 13.85 11.06 23.52
C GLN A 215 14.52 10.23 22.44
N VAL A 216 15.17 9.14 22.87
CA VAL A 216 15.74 8.12 22.00
C VAL A 216 15.22 6.76 22.46
N THR A 217 14.62 6.02 21.55
CA THR A 217 14.16 4.64 21.78
C THR A 217 14.66 3.73 20.66
N ALA A 218 14.49 2.42 20.81
CA ALA A 218 14.77 1.47 19.72
C ALA A 218 13.87 1.66 18.48
N ALA A 219 12.74 2.35 18.62
CA ALA A 219 11.76 2.53 17.54
C ALA A 219 11.84 3.92 16.86
N HIS A 220 12.11 4.97 17.63
CA HIS A 220 12.03 6.36 17.17
C HIS A 220 12.87 7.32 18.03
N ILE A 221 13.11 8.50 17.46
CA ILE A 221 13.77 9.65 18.09
C ILE A 221 12.80 10.84 18.08
N VAL A 222 12.71 11.58 19.19
CA VAL A 222 11.93 12.82 19.30
C VAL A 222 12.87 14.01 19.34
N ILE A 223 12.65 14.99 18.46
CA ILE A 223 13.38 16.26 18.41
C ILE A 223 12.38 17.38 18.69
N GLU A 224 12.74 18.29 19.59
CA GLU A 224 12.01 19.55 19.81
C GLU A 224 12.79 20.71 19.21
N ALA A 225 12.09 21.62 18.53
CA ALA A 225 12.70 22.80 17.94
C ALA A 225 13.33 23.69 19.02
N ASN A 226 14.55 24.15 18.77
CA ASN A 226 15.13 25.24 19.55
C ASN A 226 14.53 26.55 19.01
N GLU A 227 14.08 27.42 19.91
CA GLU A 227 13.42 28.73 19.71
C GLU A 227 13.40 29.27 18.27
N ARG A 228 12.18 29.60 17.81
CA ARG A 228 11.81 30.13 16.48
C ARG A 228 12.83 31.16 15.95
N GLY A 229 13.68 30.72 15.03
CA GLY A 229 14.36 31.58 14.06
C GLY A 229 13.52 31.70 12.80
#